data_AF-A0A842U5S9-F1
#
_entry.id   AF-A0A842U5S9-F1
#
_cell.length_a   1.000
_cell.length_b   1.000
_cell.length_c   1.000
_cell.angle_alpha   90.00
_cell.angle_beta   90.00
_cell.angle_gamma   90.00
#
_symmetry.space_group_name_H-M   'P 1'
#
loop_
_entity.id
_entity.type
_entity.pdbx_description
1 polymer ?
#
loop_
_entity_poly.entity_id
_entity_poly.type
_entity_poly.pdbx_seq_one_letter_code
_entity_poly.pdbx_strand_id
1 'polypeptide(L)'
;MKRKIFPSSKHTNSRSELAKLKRILPSSKRSQSQVVTTVLLILIVMVTTGIIIGFVVPLVRNQLSEGDCLQFINKIEISSNNQYTCYNNTASYMLVQIRMGDIEEELGGIVIEAGGATTQTFEIKDGAAPDDVEMYDGGNIEIPGRNEARTYNLTTVNSQPEIIKVYPLMVNNRTCSAADVLNTISVCV
;
A
#
# COMPACT_ATOMS: atom_id res chain seq x y z
N MET A 1 34.36 68.02 -41.75
CA MET A 1 34.22 68.08 -40.27
C MET A 1 34.43 66.68 -39.72
N LYS A 2 35.22 66.35 -38.71
CA LYS A 2 36.15 67.04 -37.80
C LYS A 2 37.15 65.94 -37.38
N ARG A 3 38.45 66.17 -37.54
CA ARG A 3 39.52 65.34 -36.92
C ARG A 3 39.43 65.48 -35.39
N LYS A 4 39.71 64.41 -34.65
CA LYS A 4 40.26 64.51 -33.30
C LYS A 4 41.47 63.58 -33.17
N ILE A 5 42.51 64.15 -32.59
CA ILE A 5 43.86 63.67 -32.37
C ILE A 5 44.04 63.48 -30.85
N PHE A 6 44.98 62.60 -30.47
CA PHE A 6 45.68 62.46 -29.17
C PHE A 6 45.04 61.59 -28.07
N PRO A 7 45.81 61.03 -27.10
CA PRO A 7 47.27 60.82 -27.05
C PRO A 7 47.72 59.39 -26.60
N SER A 8 48.99 59.11 -26.89
CA SER A 8 49.84 58.10 -26.23
C SER A 8 49.96 58.35 -24.72
N SER A 9 49.87 57.29 -23.91
CA SER A 9 50.18 57.32 -22.47
C SER A 9 51.00 56.10 -22.07
N LYS A 10 51.92 56.36 -21.14
CA LYS A 10 53.15 55.65 -20.85
C LYS A 10 52.97 54.44 -19.93
N HIS A 11 53.86 53.48 -20.13
CA HIS A 11 54.44 52.55 -19.16
C HIS A 11 54.37 53.02 -17.69
N THR A 12 53.80 52.20 -16.80
CA THR A 12 54.24 52.11 -15.38
C THR A 12 53.83 50.77 -14.75
N ASN A 13 54.86 49.97 -14.42
CA ASN A 13 54.96 49.05 -13.30
C ASN A 13 53.70 48.34 -12.78
N SER A 14 53.40 47.18 -13.35
CA SER A 14 52.51 46.18 -12.75
C SER A 14 53.18 44.79 -12.73
N ARG A 15 54.39 44.72 -12.18
CA ARG A 15 55.12 43.44 -11.96
C ARG A 15 55.61 43.22 -10.53
N SER A 16 55.49 44.19 -9.62
CA SER A 16 55.98 44.07 -8.23
C SER A 16 54.96 43.53 -7.22
N GLU A 17 53.67 43.54 -7.53
CA GLU A 17 52.62 43.04 -6.61
C GLU A 17 52.35 41.52 -6.76
N LEU A 18 52.70 40.93 -7.90
CA LEU A 18 52.52 39.49 -8.15
C LEU A 18 53.50 38.58 -7.39
N ALA A 19 54.57 39.15 -6.80
CA ALA A 19 55.56 38.39 -6.03
C ALA A 19 55.16 38.18 -4.55
N LYS A 20 54.20 38.96 -4.02
CA LYS A 20 53.74 38.81 -2.62
C LYS A 20 52.58 37.82 -2.46
N LEU A 21 51.80 37.55 -3.50
CA LEU A 21 50.70 36.58 -3.46
C LEU A 21 51.15 35.11 -3.51
N LYS A 22 52.43 34.83 -3.81
CA LYS A 22 52.95 33.46 -3.90
C LYS A 22 53.32 32.83 -2.54
N ARG A 23 53.15 33.54 -1.42
CA ARG A 23 53.51 33.06 -0.06
C ARG A 23 52.34 32.49 0.77
N ILE A 24 51.12 32.48 0.24
CA ILE A 24 49.95 31.93 0.97
C ILE A 24 49.59 30.51 0.51
N LEU A 25 50.27 29.95 -0.50
CA LEU A 25 50.06 28.55 -0.87
C LEU A 25 50.92 27.65 0.02
N PRO A 26 50.33 26.83 0.91
CA PRO A 26 51.08 25.91 1.74
C PRO A 26 51.85 24.92 0.86
N SER A 27 53.15 24.80 1.12
CA SER A 27 54.03 23.90 0.40
C SER A 27 53.61 22.45 0.65
N SER A 28 53.64 21.69 -0.43
CA SER A 28 53.20 20.30 -0.51
C SER A 28 54.08 19.36 0.33
N LYS A 29 53.58 18.96 1.50
CA LYS A 29 53.80 17.60 2.03
C LYS A 29 52.58 16.74 1.64
N ARG A 30 52.49 16.42 0.34
CA ARG A 30 51.35 15.73 -0.29
C ARG A 30 51.68 14.26 -0.59
N SER A 31 51.61 13.38 0.40
CA SER A 31 51.65 11.94 0.09
C SER A 31 50.84 11.07 1.05
N GLN A 32 50.77 11.41 2.34
CA GLN A 32 50.00 10.57 3.30
C GLN A 32 48.48 10.87 3.34
N SER A 33 48.04 12.08 2.95
CA SER A 33 46.62 12.46 3.03
C SER A 33 45.72 11.67 2.08
N GLN A 34 46.27 11.08 1.02
CA GLN A 34 45.49 10.32 0.04
C GLN A 34 45.04 8.98 0.61
N VAL A 35 45.89 8.31 1.40
CA VAL A 35 45.55 7.04 2.05
C VAL A 35 44.46 7.26 3.10
N VAL A 36 44.59 8.29 3.93
CA VAL A 36 43.58 8.58 4.97
C VAL A 36 42.21 8.89 4.34
N THR A 37 42.19 9.64 3.24
CA THR A 37 40.94 10.01 2.56
C THR A 37 40.24 8.79 1.95
N THR A 38 41.00 7.88 1.33
CA THR A 38 40.43 6.66 0.73
C THR A 38 39.84 5.73 1.77
N VAL A 39 40.53 5.54 2.91
CA VAL A 39 40.02 4.73 4.03
C VAL A 39 38.75 5.35 4.62
N LEU A 40 38.72 6.67 4.83
CA LEU A 40 37.53 7.39 5.31
C LEU A 40 36.34 7.21 4.36
N LEU A 41 36.57 7.31 3.05
CA LEU A 41 35.52 7.17 2.04
C LEU A 41 34.94 5.75 2.03
N ILE A 42 35.78 4.72 2.13
CA ILE A 42 35.35 3.32 2.21
C ILE A 42 34.48 3.08 3.46
N LEU A 43 34.88 3.61 4.62
CA LEU A 43 34.10 3.48 5.85
C LEU A 43 32.70 4.11 5.72
N ILE A 44 32.61 5.29 5.10
CA ILE A 44 31.31 5.96 4.88
C ILE A 44 30.41 5.11 3.98
N VAL A 45 30.94 4.52 2.91
CA VAL A 45 30.16 3.67 1.98
C VAL A 45 29.63 2.41 2.68
N MET A 46 30.42 1.79 3.55
CA MET A 46 29.95 0.62 4.30
C MET A 46 28.82 0.98 5.27
N VAL A 47 28.94 2.12 5.96
CA VAL A 47 27.90 2.59 6.89
C VAL A 47 26.61 2.91 6.14
N THR A 48 26.68 3.65 5.02
CA THR A 48 25.49 3.99 4.23
C THR A 48 24.81 2.75 3.66
N THR A 49 25.57 1.79 3.17
CA THR A 49 25.03 0.51 2.67
C THR A 49 24.33 -0.27 3.79
N GLY A 50 24.91 -0.31 4.99
CA GLY A 50 24.29 -0.95 6.15
C GLY A 50 22.94 -0.34 6.52
N ILE A 51 22.84 0.99 6.51
CA ILE A 51 21.58 1.71 6.76
C ILE A 51 20.53 1.33 5.70
N ILE A 52 20.90 1.38 4.42
CA ILE A 52 19.96 1.07 3.32
C ILE A 52 19.42 -0.35 3.46
N ILE A 53 20.29 -1.35 3.67
CA ILE A 53 19.87 -2.75 3.83
C ILE A 53 18.93 -2.91 5.03
N GLY A 54 19.21 -2.20 6.13
CA GLY A 54 18.40 -2.22 7.35
C GLY A 54 16.94 -1.80 7.13
N PHE A 55 16.66 -0.88 6.19
CA PHE A 55 15.29 -0.46 5.85
C PHE A 55 14.69 -1.23 4.68
N VAL A 56 15.48 -1.52 3.65
CA VAL A 56 14.99 -2.15 2.42
C VAL A 56 14.61 -3.62 2.66
N VAL A 57 15.41 -4.38 3.41
CA VAL A 57 15.13 -5.81 3.66
C VAL A 57 13.79 -6.03 4.39
N PRO A 58 13.49 -5.37 5.53
CA PRO A 58 12.19 -5.56 6.18
C PRO A 58 11.03 -5.05 5.33
N LEU A 59 11.21 -3.96 4.58
CA LEU A 59 10.18 -3.44 3.68
C LEU A 59 9.83 -4.47 2.58
N VAL A 60 10.83 -5.04 1.92
CA VAL A 60 10.62 -6.06 0.88
C VAL A 60 10.02 -7.34 1.46
N ARG A 61 10.47 -7.77 2.65
CA ARG A 61 9.91 -8.97 3.32
C ARG A 61 8.44 -8.79 3.68
N ASN A 62 8.06 -7.64 4.21
CA ASN A 62 6.67 -7.35 4.57
C ASN A 62 5.77 -7.28 3.32
N GLN A 63 6.27 -6.68 2.24
CA GLN A 63 5.57 -6.63 0.96
C GLN A 63 5.41 -8.01 0.31
N LEU A 64 6.39 -8.91 0.46
CA LEU A 64 6.30 -10.29 -0.04
C LEU A 64 5.31 -11.14 0.77
N SER A 65 5.23 -10.95 2.10
CA SER A 65 4.23 -11.64 2.91
C SER A 65 2.79 -11.17 2.65
N GLU A 66 2.62 -9.94 2.17
CA GLU A 66 1.34 -9.37 1.74
C GLU A 66 1.07 -9.57 0.23
N GLY A 67 2.06 -10.06 -0.52
CA GLY A 67 1.98 -10.27 -1.97
C GLY A 67 0.81 -11.18 -2.36
N ASP A 68 0.59 -12.24 -1.58
CA ASP A 68 -0.55 -13.15 -1.75
C ASP A 68 -1.90 -12.43 -1.60
N CYS A 69 -1.98 -11.32 -0.87
CA CYS A 69 -3.21 -10.56 -0.70
C CYS A 69 -3.45 -9.55 -1.84
N LEU A 70 -2.39 -9.13 -2.54
CA LEU A 70 -2.48 -8.10 -3.59
C LEU A 70 -3.36 -8.53 -4.77
N GLN A 71 -3.42 -9.83 -5.06
CA GLN A 71 -4.23 -10.38 -6.15
C GLN A 71 -5.75 -10.25 -5.91
N PHE A 72 -6.19 -10.06 -4.67
CA PHE A 72 -7.61 -9.91 -4.33
C PHE A 72 -8.07 -8.43 -4.32
N ILE A 73 -7.13 -7.50 -4.36
CA ILE A 73 -7.42 -6.06 -4.36
C ILE A 73 -8.21 -5.71 -5.63
N ASN A 74 -9.35 -5.04 -5.46
CA ASN A 74 -10.28 -4.68 -6.53
C ASN A 74 -10.84 -5.88 -7.31
N LYS A 75 -10.73 -7.10 -6.76
CA LYS A 75 -11.31 -8.31 -7.36
C LYS A 75 -12.46 -8.87 -6.56
N ILE A 76 -12.60 -8.51 -5.30
CA ILE A 76 -13.79 -8.84 -4.50
C ILE A 76 -14.51 -7.53 -4.24
N GLU A 77 -15.80 -7.49 -4.56
CA GLU A 77 -16.64 -6.28 -4.48
C GLU A 77 -17.99 -6.61 -3.86
N ILE A 78 -18.50 -5.70 -3.04
CA ILE A 78 -19.84 -5.75 -2.47
C ILE A 78 -20.78 -5.05 -3.45
N SER A 79 -21.76 -5.77 -3.97
CA SER A 79 -22.78 -5.18 -4.84
C SER A 79 -23.62 -4.20 -4.04
N SER A 80 -23.79 -2.96 -4.49
CA SER A 80 -24.62 -1.95 -3.80
C SER A 80 -26.10 -2.01 -4.20
N ASN A 81 -26.58 -3.17 -4.68
CA ASN A 81 -27.97 -3.33 -5.13
C ASN A 81 -28.88 -3.63 -3.94
N ASN A 82 -29.87 -2.76 -3.69
CA ASN A 82 -30.83 -2.91 -2.59
C ASN A 82 -31.67 -4.20 -2.60
N GLN A 83 -31.70 -4.94 -3.72
CA GLN A 83 -32.38 -6.25 -3.78
C GLN A 83 -31.55 -7.39 -3.19
N TYR A 84 -30.22 -7.25 -3.18
CA TYR A 84 -29.29 -8.34 -2.82
C TYR A 84 -28.25 -7.94 -1.77
N THR A 85 -28.13 -6.64 -1.48
CA THR A 85 -27.33 -6.10 -0.39
C THR A 85 -28.15 -5.08 0.36
N CYS A 86 -28.78 -5.52 1.44
CA CYS A 86 -29.73 -4.72 2.20
C CYS A 86 -29.95 -5.33 3.60
N TYR A 87 -30.44 -4.52 4.52
CA TYR A 87 -30.83 -4.97 5.85
C TYR A 87 -32.35 -5.02 6.01
N ASN A 88 -32.88 -6.10 6.60
CA ASN A 88 -34.29 -6.23 6.94
C ASN A 88 -34.49 -6.05 8.45
N ASN A 89 -35.04 -4.90 8.84
CA ASN A 89 -35.34 -4.57 10.24
C ASN A 89 -36.40 -5.47 10.87
N THR A 90 -37.33 -6.03 10.09
CA THR A 90 -38.49 -6.78 10.61
C THR A 90 -38.15 -8.22 10.92
N ALA A 91 -37.33 -8.84 10.08
CA ALA A 91 -36.93 -10.24 10.21
C ALA A 91 -35.49 -10.42 10.72
N SER A 92 -34.79 -9.31 11.04
CA SER A 92 -33.44 -9.29 11.62
C SER A 92 -32.41 -10.09 10.82
N TYR A 93 -32.44 -9.92 9.50
CA TYR A 93 -31.44 -10.52 8.61
C TYR A 93 -30.86 -9.47 7.67
N MET A 94 -29.69 -9.78 7.13
CA MET A 94 -29.00 -8.97 6.14
C MET A 94 -28.69 -9.81 4.91
N LEU A 95 -28.99 -9.29 3.72
CA LEU A 95 -28.47 -9.83 2.49
C LEU A 95 -27.17 -9.12 2.14
N VAL A 96 -26.17 -9.89 1.70
CA VAL A 96 -24.92 -9.35 1.17
C VAL A 96 -24.58 -10.11 -0.11
N GLN A 97 -24.53 -9.39 -1.23
CA GLN A 97 -24.06 -9.94 -2.49
C GLN A 97 -22.59 -9.59 -2.71
N ILE A 98 -21.79 -10.64 -2.84
CA ILE A 98 -20.35 -10.54 -3.09
C ILE A 98 -20.08 -10.97 -4.52
N ARG A 99 -19.43 -10.10 -5.26
CA ARG A 99 -18.95 -10.35 -6.61
C ARG A 99 -17.46 -10.63 -6.57
N MET A 100 -17.05 -11.70 -7.24
CA MET A 100 -15.67 -12.05 -7.43
C MET A 100 -15.29 -11.85 -8.90
N GLY A 101 -14.17 -11.18 -9.13
CA GLY A 101 -13.60 -10.92 -10.44
C GLY A 101 -12.77 -12.10 -10.94
N ASP A 102 -11.90 -11.82 -11.91
CA ASP A 102 -10.95 -12.80 -12.42
C ASP A 102 -9.77 -12.94 -11.47
N ILE A 103 -9.74 -14.06 -10.73
CA ILE A 103 -8.75 -14.41 -9.72
C ILE A 103 -8.15 -15.77 -10.10
N GLU A 104 -6.82 -15.86 -10.10
CA GLU A 104 -6.09 -17.05 -10.51
C GLU A 104 -5.88 -18.04 -9.36
N GLU A 105 -5.74 -17.56 -8.12
CA GLU A 105 -5.52 -18.40 -6.94
C GLU A 105 -6.81 -18.83 -6.24
N GLU A 106 -6.73 -19.96 -5.53
CA GLU A 106 -7.82 -20.51 -4.72
C GLU A 106 -7.97 -19.73 -3.41
N LEU A 107 -9.20 -19.28 -3.14
CA LEU A 107 -9.60 -18.73 -1.84
C LEU A 107 -10.04 -19.85 -0.90
N GLY A 108 -9.65 -19.75 0.37
CA GLY A 108 -10.16 -20.63 1.41
C GLY A 108 -11.54 -20.21 1.92
N GLY A 109 -11.90 -18.94 1.74
CA GLY A 109 -13.14 -18.38 2.27
C GLY A 109 -13.24 -16.87 2.10
N ILE A 110 -14.30 -16.32 2.67
CA ILE A 110 -14.55 -14.88 2.77
C ILE A 110 -15.04 -14.59 4.19
N VAL A 111 -14.56 -13.52 4.80
CA VAL A 111 -15.09 -13.02 6.07
C VAL A 111 -15.83 -11.72 5.82
N ILE A 112 -17.07 -11.63 6.28
CA ILE A 112 -17.89 -10.43 6.22
C ILE A 112 -17.94 -9.82 7.61
N GLU A 113 -17.56 -8.55 7.75
CA GLU A 113 -17.73 -7.77 8.97
C GLU A 113 -18.89 -6.80 8.78
N ALA A 114 -19.91 -6.93 9.63
CA ALA A 114 -20.99 -5.96 9.76
C ALA A 114 -20.72 -5.09 11.00
N GLY A 115 -20.41 -3.82 10.78
CA GLY A 115 -20.09 -2.84 11.82
C GLY A 115 -21.19 -1.81 12.03
N GLY A 116 -21.29 -1.29 13.25
CA GLY A 116 -22.23 -0.27 13.69
C GLY A 116 -22.05 -0.03 15.18
N ALA A 117 -23.14 -0.03 15.96
CA ALA A 117 -23.06 0.01 17.42
C ALA A 117 -22.35 -1.24 18.00
N THR A 118 -22.47 -2.38 17.33
CA THR A 118 -21.72 -3.60 17.61
C THR A 118 -21.12 -4.12 16.30
N THR A 119 -20.01 -4.85 16.41
CA THR A 119 -19.36 -5.49 15.27
C THR A 119 -19.64 -6.98 15.31
N GLN A 120 -20.14 -7.52 14.21
CA GLN A 120 -20.34 -8.96 14.00
C GLN A 120 -19.51 -9.41 12.79
N THR A 121 -18.97 -10.62 12.86
CA THR A 121 -18.13 -11.20 11.82
C THR A 121 -18.68 -12.56 11.42
N PHE A 122 -18.81 -12.77 10.12
CA PHE A 122 -19.37 -13.97 9.51
C PHE A 122 -18.33 -14.60 8.62
N GLU A 123 -17.98 -15.86 8.88
CA GLU A 123 -16.95 -16.57 8.12
C GLU A 123 -17.60 -17.57 7.18
N ILE A 124 -17.36 -17.39 5.88
CA ILE A 124 -17.92 -18.19 4.79
C ILE A 124 -16.78 -19.03 4.21
N LYS A 125 -16.89 -20.35 4.36
CA LYS A 125 -15.96 -21.33 3.79
C LYS A 125 -16.73 -22.32 2.94
N ASP A 126 -16.10 -22.78 1.87
CA ASP A 126 -16.75 -23.73 0.97
C ASP A 126 -17.15 -25.01 1.71
N GLY A 127 -18.43 -25.39 1.60
CA GLY A 127 -18.99 -26.57 2.27
C GLY A 127 -19.13 -26.47 3.80
N ALA A 128 -18.77 -25.35 4.43
CA ALA A 128 -19.04 -25.10 5.84
C ALA A 128 -20.31 -24.24 5.95
N ALA A 129 -21.35 -24.79 6.57
CA ALA A 129 -22.58 -24.08 6.88
C ALA A 129 -22.54 -23.60 8.33
N PRO A 130 -22.05 -22.38 8.62
CA PRO A 130 -22.18 -21.83 9.96
C PRO A 130 -23.65 -21.45 10.20
N ASP A 131 -24.11 -21.54 11.46
CA ASP A 131 -25.53 -21.36 11.82
C ASP A 131 -26.07 -19.94 11.51
N ASP A 132 -25.18 -18.99 11.25
CA ASP A 132 -25.46 -17.56 11.08
C ASP A 132 -25.36 -17.07 9.63
N VAL A 133 -25.02 -17.96 8.69
CA VAL A 133 -24.95 -17.65 7.25
C VAL A 133 -25.65 -18.73 6.44
N GLU A 134 -26.57 -18.28 5.58
CA GLU A 134 -27.27 -19.14 4.62
C GLU A 134 -27.07 -18.60 3.19
N MET A 135 -27.14 -19.47 2.18
CA MET A 135 -27.25 -19.01 0.79
C MET A 135 -28.63 -18.43 0.53
N TYR A 136 -28.71 -17.36 -0.28
CA TYR A 136 -29.99 -16.75 -0.65
C TYR A 136 -30.96 -17.73 -1.38
N ASP A 137 -30.42 -18.69 -2.14
CA ASP A 137 -31.19 -19.71 -2.85
C ASP A 137 -31.53 -20.94 -1.98
N GLY A 138 -31.08 -20.98 -0.72
CA GLY A 138 -31.25 -22.12 0.18
C GLY A 138 -30.36 -23.32 -0.15
N GLY A 139 -29.37 -23.16 -1.03
CA GLY A 139 -28.39 -24.19 -1.36
C GLY A 139 -27.31 -24.38 -0.29
N ASN A 140 -26.34 -25.26 -0.58
CA ASN A 140 -25.14 -25.40 0.23
C ASN A 140 -24.28 -24.13 0.16
N ILE A 141 -23.56 -23.82 1.24
CA ILE A 141 -22.64 -22.68 1.25
C ILE A 141 -21.51 -22.92 0.25
N GLU A 142 -21.42 -22.00 -0.71
CA GLU A 142 -20.41 -21.96 -1.76
C GLU A 142 -19.76 -20.57 -1.77
N ILE A 143 -18.46 -20.51 -2.02
CA ILE A 143 -17.74 -19.25 -2.28
C ILE A 143 -18.00 -18.85 -3.75
N PRO A 144 -18.11 -17.55 -4.11
CA PRO A 144 -18.31 -17.18 -5.50
C PRO A 144 -17.12 -17.65 -6.36
N GLY A 145 -17.41 -18.25 -7.51
CA GLY A 145 -16.39 -18.61 -8.48
C GLY A 145 -15.83 -17.39 -9.23
N ARG A 146 -14.93 -17.66 -10.16
CA ARG A 146 -14.30 -16.65 -11.02
C ARG A 146 -15.35 -15.91 -11.86
N ASN A 147 -15.37 -14.57 -11.77
CA ASN A 147 -16.36 -13.71 -12.44
C ASN A 147 -17.82 -14.03 -12.06
N GLU A 148 -18.05 -14.62 -10.90
CA GLU A 148 -19.38 -14.93 -10.38
C GLU A 148 -19.76 -14.00 -9.23
N ALA A 149 -21.05 -13.97 -8.90
CA ALA A 149 -21.55 -13.31 -7.70
C ALA A 149 -22.47 -14.27 -6.95
N ARG A 150 -22.38 -14.27 -5.63
CA ARG A 150 -23.30 -15.01 -4.76
C ARG A 150 -23.86 -14.09 -3.69
N THR A 151 -25.08 -14.38 -3.28
CA THR A 151 -25.79 -13.62 -2.25
C THR A 151 -25.95 -14.49 -1.02
N TYR A 152 -25.55 -13.95 0.12
CA TYR A 152 -25.61 -14.60 1.42
C TYR A 152 -26.64 -13.90 2.29
N ASN A 153 -27.33 -14.69 3.10
CA ASN A 153 -28.27 -14.27 4.12
C ASN A 153 -27.62 -14.42 5.49
N LEU A 154 -27.35 -13.30 6.16
CA LEU A 154 -26.78 -13.24 7.50
C LEU A 154 -27.92 -13.11 8.51
N THR A 155 -28.17 -14.17 9.28
CA THR A 155 -29.43 -14.34 10.05
C THR A 155 -29.36 -13.79 11.48
N THR A 156 -28.18 -13.40 11.96
CA THR A 156 -27.95 -12.97 13.36
C THR A 156 -27.67 -11.46 13.49
N VAL A 157 -27.91 -10.69 12.43
CA VAL A 157 -27.73 -9.24 12.40
C VAL A 157 -28.92 -8.55 13.08
N ASN A 158 -28.77 -8.25 14.37
CA ASN A 158 -29.87 -7.73 15.21
C ASN A 158 -30.10 -6.21 15.12
N SER A 159 -29.17 -5.48 14.50
CA SER A 159 -29.24 -4.03 14.34
C SER A 159 -28.71 -3.63 12.97
N GLN A 160 -29.28 -2.57 12.38
CA GLN A 160 -28.81 -2.07 11.09
C GLN A 160 -27.32 -1.70 11.17
N PRO A 161 -26.44 -2.37 10.41
CA PRO A 161 -25.06 -1.98 10.34
C PRO A 161 -24.91 -0.67 9.57
N GLU A 162 -23.90 0.10 9.94
CA GLU A 162 -23.49 1.34 9.28
C GLU A 162 -22.42 1.07 8.21
N ILE A 163 -21.66 -0.02 8.39
CA ILE A 163 -20.55 -0.40 7.52
C ILE A 163 -20.55 -1.90 7.30
N ILE A 164 -20.26 -2.34 6.08
CA ILE A 164 -19.93 -3.72 5.74
C ILE A 164 -18.53 -3.74 5.17
N LYS A 165 -17.71 -4.69 5.61
CA LYS A 165 -16.40 -4.94 5.01
C LYS A 165 -16.30 -6.40 4.63
N VAL A 166 -15.61 -6.66 3.53
CA VAL A 166 -15.35 -8.02 3.08
C VAL A 166 -13.85 -8.25 3.07
N TYR A 167 -13.42 -9.35 3.69
CA TYR A 167 -12.04 -9.75 3.82
C TYR A 167 -11.82 -11.11 3.13
N PRO A 168 -10.85 -11.22 2.21
CA PRO A 168 -10.46 -12.51 1.65
C PRO A 168 -9.83 -13.40 2.73
N LEU A 169 -10.23 -14.68 2.76
CA LEU A 169 -9.61 -15.70 3.59
C LEU A 169 -8.81 -16.67 2.73
N MET A 170 -7.51 -16.77 3.01
CA MET A 170 -6.60 -17.66 2.29
C MET A 170 -6.78 -19.13 2.73
N VAL A 171 -6.37 -20.08 1.89
CA VAL A 171 -6.39 -21.52 2.18
C VAL A 171 -5.67 -21.89 3.49
N ASN A 172 -4.67 -21.08 3.90
CA ASN A 172 -3.96 -21.25 5.17
C ASN A 172 -4.61 -20.52 6.37
N ASN A 173 -5.90 -20.17 6.29
CA ASN A 173 -6.65 -19.43 7.31
C ASN A 173 -6.05 -18.07 7.68
N ARG A 174 -5.23 -17.47 6.81
CA ARG A 174 -4.80 -16.07 6.98
C ARG A 174 -5.84 -15.16 6.33
N THR A 175 -6.24 -14.13 7.06
CA THR A 175 -7.16 -13.11 6.55
C THR A 175 -6.35 -11.96 5.96
N CYS A 176 -6.70 -11.54 4.75
CA CYS A 176 -6.14 -10.35 4.11
C CYS A 176 -6.79 -9.07 4.64
N SER A 177 -6.25 -7.91 4.27
CA SER A 177 -6.95 -6.62 4.48
C SER A 177 -8.30 -6.59 3.76
N ALA A 178 -9.19 -5.69 4.18
CA ALA A 178 -10.51 -5.54 3.57
C ALA A 178 -10.36 -5.30 2.06
N ALA A 179 -10.98 -6.16 1.26
CA ALA A 179 -10.99 -6.05 -0.20
C ALA A 179 -11.97 -4.98 -0.66
N ASP A 180 -13.10 -4.85 0.03
CA ASP A 180 -14.10 -3.81 -0.24
C ASP A 180 -14.83 -3.39 1.04
N VAL A 181 -15.40 -2.17 1.00
CA VAL A 181 -16.07 -1.52 2.12
C VAL A 181 -17.30 -0.78 1.62
N LEU A 182 -18.47 -1.17 2.11
CA LEU A 182 -19.74 -0.49 1.86
C LEU A 182 -20.13 0.32 3.10
N ASN A 183 -20.22 1.65 2.94
CA ASN A 183 -20.53 2.59 4.04
C ASN A 183 -22.00 3.00 4.10
N THR A 184 -22.84 2.48 3.20
CA THR A 184 -24.26 2.81 3.14
C THR A 184 -25.05 1.55 2.90
N ILE A 185 -25.89 1.20 3.87
CA ILE A 185 -26.72 0.00 3.83
C ILE A 185 -28.17 0.45 3.80
N SER A 186 -28.87 0.09 2.74
CA SER A 186 -30.29 0.35 2.55
C SER A 186 -31.16 -0.70 3.25
N VAL A 187 -32.43 -0.37 3.44
CA VAL A 187 -33.43 -1.32 3.91
C VAL A 187 -33.89 -2.17 2.72
N CYS A 188 -34.08 -3.47 2.93
CA CYS A 188 -34.61 -4.37 1.90
C CYS A 188 -36.01 -3.91 1.44
N VAL A 189 -36.26 -4.00 0.13
CA VAL A 189 -37.52 -3.59 -0.53
C VAL A 189 -38.33 -4.80 -0.95
#